data_AF-A0A453BYU3-F1
#
_entry.id   AF-A0A453BYU3-F1
#
_cell.length_a   1.000
_cell.length_b   1.000
_cell.length_c   1.000
_cell.angle_alpha   90.00
_cell.angle_beta   90.00
_cell.angle_gamma   90.00
#
_symmetry.space_group_name_H-M   'P 1'
#
loop_
_entity.id
_entity.type
_entity.pdbx_description
1 polymer ?
#
loop_
_entity_poly.entity_id
_entity_poly.type
_entity_poly.pdbx_seq_one_letter_code
_entity_poly.pdbx_strand_id
1 'polypeptide(L)'
;MHEFRGMLYKSMEDPHLDLAELENIVRLLLELEPETDPVWHYLNIQNGRIHGLFEKCTVDHEVRMEILQNKRHEKVLSDSKWRQLQQESNKSLEVDSAIGDSFQDDQLSSTFMAEEADSLRATYIRRLSAVLIQHVPAFWRLALSVFSGKFAKAAAGNALADSEMNAKSGANKTDDKGAEAKYTNHSLDEVASMVCATVSVFDTKVQNTFRDFEECNILRPFMGDTIKEIAKACQTLEGKDSSPTAGIVSAIF
;
A
#
# COMPACT_ATOMS: atom_id res chain seq x y z
N MET A 1 -19.36 31.06 -1.44
CA MET A 1 -19.51 29.80 -0.68
C MET A 1 -19.10 28.58 -1.51
N HIS A 2 -19.64 28.36 -2.71
CA HIS A 2 -19.23 27.25 -3.58
C HIS A 2 -17.73 27.25 -3.94
N GLU A 3 -17.14 28.41 -4.27
CA GLU A 3 -15.70 28.52 -4.59
C GLU A 3 -14.80 28.15 -3.40
N PHE A 4 -15.18 28.55 -2.18
CA PHE A 4 -14.43 28.22 -0.97
C PHE A 4 -14.44 26.72 -0.68
N ARG A 5 -15.59 26.05 -0.87
CA ARG A 5 -15.67 24.58 -0.74
C ARG A 5 -14.88 23.85 -1.80
N GLY A 6 -14.96 24.30 -3.05
CA GLY A 6 -14.15 23.74 -4.12
C GLY A 6 -12.66 23.81 -3.79
N MET A 7 -12.21 24.91 -3.17
CA MET A 7 -10.85 25.01 -2.66
C MET A 7 -10.56 24.03 -1.52
N LEU A 8 -11.46 23.87 -0.55
CA LEU A 8 -11.28 22.91 0.55
C LEU A 8 -11.17 21.46 0.05
N TYR A 9 -12.08 21.00 -0.81
CA TYR A 9 -11.99 19.66 -1.40
C TYR A 9 -10.71 19.46 -2.19
N LYS A 10 -10.33 20.45 -3.01
CA LYS A 10 -9.06 20.40 -3.76
C LYS A 10 -7.84 20.34 -2.84
N SER A 11 -7.87 21.03 -1.70
CA SER A 11 -6.80 20.94 -0.71
C SER A 11 -6.72 19.55 -0.06
N MET A 12 -7.84 18.86 0.16
CA MET A 12 -7.81 17.50 0.71
C MET A 12 -7.08 16.49 -0.21
N GLU A 13 -7.14 16.72 -1.51
CA GLU A 13 -6.49 15.89 -2.53
C GLU A 13 -4.95 16.05 -2.57
N ASP A 14 -4.39 17.08 -1.92
CA ASP A 14 -2.94 17.29 -1.86
C ASP A 14 -2.27 16.14 -1.08
N PRO A 15 -1.37 15.35 -1.71
CA PRO A 15 -0.69 14.23 -1.06
C PRO A 15 0.29 14.67 0.05
N HIS A 16 0.72 15.94 0.05
CA HIS A 16 1.63 16.49 1.06
C HIS A 16 0.90 17.09 2.26
N LEU A 17 -0.42 17.22 2.18
CA LEU A 17 -1.23 17.74 3.28
C LEU A 17 -1.17 16.78 4.47
N ASP A 18 -0.81 17.32 5.62
CA ASP A 18 -0.69 16.53 6.84
C ASP A 18 -2.06 16.07 7.36
N LEU A 19 -2.05 15.10 8.28
CA LEU A 19 -3.29 14.50 8.78
C LEU A 19 -4.13 15.50 9.60
N ALA A 20 -3.50 16.42 10.33
CA ALA A 20 -4.20 17.37 11.19
C ALA A 20 -4.88 18.48 10.37
N GLU A 21 -4.21 18.98 9.34
CA GLU A 21 -4.74 19.91 8.36
C GLU A 21 -5.92 19.29 7.62
N LEU A 22 -5.77 18.04 7.17
CA LEU A 22 -6.83 17.31 6.51
C LEU A 22 -8.06 17.13 7.41
N GLU A 23 -7.87 16.74 8.67
CA GLU A 23 -8.95 16.65 9.67
C GLU A 23 -9.62 18.01 9.93
N ASN A 24 -8.85 19.10 9.90
CA ASN A 24 -9.39 20.44 10.05
C ASN A 24 -10.28 20.82 8.85
N ILE A 25 -9.84 20.52 7.62
CA ILE A 25 -10.65 20.76 6.42
C ILE A 25 -11.96 19.98 6.48
N VAL A 26 -11.94 18.71 6.90
CA VAL A 26 -13.16 17.90 7.08
C VAL A 26 -14.11 18.56 8.08
N ARG A 27 -13.56 19.09 9.18
CA ARG A 27 -14.34 19.81 10.19
C ARG A 27 -15.04 21.04 9.60
N LEU A 28 -14.31 21.86 8.86
CA LEU A 28 -14.88 23.02 8.16
C LEU A 28 -15.94 22.59 7.14
N LEU A 29 -15.70 21.52 6.38
CA LEU A 29 -16.65 21.02 5.40
C LEU A 29 -17.94 20.51 6.05
N LEU A 30 -17.88 19.86 7.21
CA LEU A 30 -19.06 19.44 7.96
C LEU A 30 -19.91 20.64 8.43
N GLU A 31 -19.28 21.76 8.78
CA GLU A 31 -19.99 23.00 9.14
C GLU A 31 -20.60 23.69 7.91
N LEU A 32 -19.92 23.61 6.76
CA LEU A 32 -20.36 24.24 5.53
C LEU A 32 -21.45 23.41 4.82
N GLU A 33 -21.29 22.10 4.66
CA GLU A 33 -22.27 21.16 4.08
C GLU A 33 -22.43 19.92 4.95
N PRO A 34 -23.42 19.91 5.86
CA PRO A 34 -23.77 18.68 6.55
C PRO A 34 -24.34 17.60 5.59
N GLU A 35 -24.82 18.01 4.41
CA GLU A 35 -25.47 17.11 3.44
C GLU A 35 -24.48 16.32 2.56
N THR A 36 -23.25 16.82 2.35
CA THR A 36 -22.30 16.25 1.38
C THR A 36 -21.17 15.47 2.07
N ASP A 37 -21.53 14.44 2.84
CA ASP A 37 -20.68 13.47 3.56
C ASP A 37 -19.14 13.68 3.44
N PRO A 38 -18.58 14.73 4.10
CA PRO A 38 -17.16 15.07 3.96
C PRO A 38 -16.26 14.03 4.63
N VAL A 39 -16.81 13.30 5.60
CA VAL A 39 -16.15 12.21 6.30
C VAL A 39 -15.90 11.04 5.37
N TRP A 40 -16.89 10.64 4.57
CA TRP A 40 -16.69 9.59 3.58
C TRP A 40 -15.65 9.98 2.53
N HIS A 41 -15.67 11.24 2.08
CA HIS A 41 -14.65 11.74 1.14
C HIS A 41 -13.25 11.66 1.75
N TYR A 42 -13.10 12.03 3.02
CA TYR A 42 -11.86 11.89 3.77
C TYR A 42 -11.36 10.44 3.86
N LEU A 43 -12.25 9.50 4.19
CA LEU A 43 -11.89 8.08 4.24
C LEU A 43 -11.44 7.56 2.86
N ASN A 44 -12.09 7.99 1.79
CA ASN A 44 -11.67 7.67 0.42
C ASN A 44 -10.29 8.23 0.08
N ILE A 45 -10.00 9.48 0.46
CA ILE A 45 -8.67 10.07 0.26
C ILE A 45 -7.61 9.29 1.04
N GLN A 46 -7.88 8.95 2.30
CA GLN A 46 -6.94 8.16 3.10
C GLN A 46 -6.69 6.78 2.48
N ASN A 47 -7.74 6.10 2.02
CA ASN A 47 -7.59 4.81 1.33
C ASN A 47 -6.83 4.97 -0.01
N GLY A 48 -7.14 5.99 -0.79
CA GLY A 48 -6.46 6.32 -2.05
C GLY A 48 -4.97 6.59 -1.84
N ARG A 49 -4.59 7.26 -0.74
CA ARG A 49 -3.17 7.46 -0.38
C ARG A 49 -2.45 6.12 -0.14
N ILE A 50 -3.10 5.12 0.47
CA ILE A 50 -2.52 3.78 0.66
C ILE A 50 -2.31 3.08 -0.69
N HIS A 51 -3.31 3.13 -1.57
CA HIS A 51 -3.18 2.58 -2.92
C HIS A 51 -2.06 3.26 -3.70
N GLY A 52 -1.94 4.59 -3.60
CA GLY A 52 -0.84 5.34 -4.19
C GLY A 52 0.54 4.89 -3.71
N LEU A 53 0.67 4.47 -2.44
CA LEU A 53 1.92 3.90 -1.91
C LEU A 53 2.23 2.51 -2.50
N PHE A 54 1.22 1.66 -2.70
CA PHE A 54 1.40 0.38 -3.41
C PHE A 54 1.78 0.59 -4.87
N GLU A 55 1.14 1.53 -5.56
CA GLU A 55 1.48 1.87 -6.93
C GLU A 55 2.89 2.43 -7.03
N LYS A 56 3.28 3.32 -6.12
CA LYS A 56 4.67 3.80 -6.05
C LYS A 56 5.65 2.64 -5.88
N CYS A 57 5.38 1.67 -5.00
CA CYS A 57 6.23 0.49 -4.85
C CYS A 57 6.35 -0.32 -6.15
N THR A 58 5.25 -0.41 -6.91
CA THR A 58 5.17 -1.16 -8.17
C THR A 58 5.99 -0.48 -9.26
N VAL A 59 5.77 0.82 -9.50
CA VAL A 59 6.55 1.61 -10.46
C VAL A 59 8.05 1.57 -10.13
N ASP A 60 8.41 1.73 -8.85
CA ASP A 60 9.79 1.63 -8.39
C ASP A 60 10.43 0.26 -8.68
N HIS A 61 9.65 -0.82 -8.64
CA HIS A 61 10.11 -2.17 -8.93
C HIS A 61 10.28 -2.37 -10.44
N GLU A 62 9.30 -1.97 -11.24
CA GLU A 62 9.31 -2.04 -12.70
C GLU A 62 10.51 -1.30 -13.29
N VAL A 63 10.77 -0.06 -12.85
CA VAL A 63 11.93 0.73 -13.32
C VAL A 63 13.25 0.00 -13.01
N ARG A 64 13.39 -0.59 -11.83
CA ARG A 64 14.63 -1.33 -11.48
C ARG A 64 14.76 -2.62 -12.27
N MET A 65 13.66 -3.33 -12.51
CA MET A 65 13.64 -4.54 -13.34
C MET A 65 13.97 -4.23 -14.79
N GLU A 66 13.44 -3.14 -15.35
CA GLU A 66 13.75 -2.69 -16.71
C GLU A 66 15.23 -2.35 -16.86
N ILE A 67 15.81 -1.61 -15.92
CA ILE A 67 17.26 -1.31 -15.91
C ILE A 67 18.08 -2.60 -15.91
N LEU A 68 17.70 -3.59 -15.09
CA LEU A 68 18.39 -4.88 -15.05
C LEU A 68 18.26 -5.66 -16.36
N GLN A 69 17.08 -5.66 -16.98
CA GLN A 69 16.85 -6.30 -18.27
C GLN A 69 17.66 -5.64 -19.39
N ASN A 70 17.75 -4.31 -19.43
CA ASN A 70 18.57 -3.59 -20.39
C ASN A 70 20.05 -3.94 -20.23
N LYS A 71 20.56 -3.95 -18.99
CA LYS A 71 21.94 -4.40 -18.71
C LYS A 71 22.20 -5.83 -19.20
N ARG A 72 21.24 -6.74 -19.00
CA ARG A 72 21.33 -8.12 -19.48
C ARG A 72 21.41 -8.15 -21.00
N HIS A 73 20.55 -7.40 -21.68
CA HIS A 73 20.52 -7.36 -23.14
C HIS A 73 21.81 -6.79 -23.74
N GLU A 74 22.30 -5.67 -23.19
CA GLU A 74 23.58 -5.06 -23.59
C GLU A 74 24.77 -6.00 -23.38
N LYS A 75 24.79 -6.74 -22.26
CA LYS A 75 25.83 -7.74 -21.99
C LYS A 75 25.80 -8.87 -23.01
N VAL A 76 24.62 -9.44 -23.29
CA VAL A 76 24.48 -10.52 -24.29
C VAL A 76 24.97 -10.08 -25.67
N LEU A 77 24.65 -8.85 -26.09
CA LEU A 77 25.14 -8.28 -27.35
C LEU A 77 26.66 -8.09 -27.34
N SER A 78 27.21 -7.58 -26.24
CA SER A 78 28.65 -7.36 -26.07
C SER A 78 29.41 -8.68 -26.08
N ASP A 79 28.94 -9.69 -25.36
CA ASP A 79 29.53 -11.03 -25.30
C ASP A 79 29.47 -11.73 -26.66
N SER A 80 28.37 -11.56 -27.40
CA SER A 80 28.24 -12.08 -28.77
C SER A 80 29.25 -11.44 -29.71
N LYS A 81 29.43 -10.12 -29.62
CA LYS A 81 30.41 -9.37 -30.42
C LYS A 81 31.85 -9.78 -30.07
N TRP A 82 32.16 -9.95 -28.79
CA TRP A 82 33.47 -10.44 -28.34
C TRP A 82 33.77 -11.85 -28.85
N ARG A 83 32.79 -12.76 -28.79
CA ARG A 83 32.92 -14.11 -29.35
C ARG A 83 33.16 -14.09 -30.85
N GLN A 84 32.47 -13.22 -31.58
CA GLN A 84 32.68 -13.06 -33.01
C GLN A 84 34.13 -12.60 -33.31
N LEU A 85 34.62 -11.58 -32.60
CA LEU A 85 36.00 -11.10 -32.77
C LEU A 85 37.04 -12.19 -32.47
N GLN A 86 36.82 -13.02 -31.45
CA GLN A 86 37.68 -14.16 -31.14
C GLN A 86 37.69 -15.19 -32.28
N GLN A 87 36.52 -15.52 -32.84
CA GLN A 87 36.43 -16.46 -33.97
C GLN A 87 37.08 -15.91 -35.25
N GLU A 88 36.94 -14.62 -35.53
CA GLU A 88 37.59 -13.96 -36.67
C GLU A 88 39.12 -13.94 -36.49
N SER A 89 39.62 -13.65 -35.29
CA SER A 89 41.05 -13.70 -34.96
C SER A 89 41.62 -15.12 -35.08
N ASN A 90 40.92 -16.13 -34.58
CA ASN A 90 41.36 -17.53 -34.64
C ASN A 90 41.27 -18.12 -36.06
N LYS A 91 40.37 -17.63 -36.92
CA LYS A 91 40.39 -17.97 -38.36
C LYS A 91 41.59 -17.37 -39.10
N SER A 92 42.11 -16.24 -38.62
CA SER A 92 43.30 -15.58 -39.19
C SER A 92 44.61 -16.27 -38.78
N LEU A 93 44.60 -17.12 -37.76
CA LEU A 93 45.74 -17.84 -37.20
C LEU A 93 45.35 -19.32 -37.09
N GLU A 94 45.57 -20.15 -38.12
CA GLU A 94 45.36 -21.60 -38.03
C GLU A 94 46.18 -22.19 -36.87
N VAL A 95 45.59 -22.27 -35.68
CA VAL A 95 46.14 -22.93 -34.51
C VAL A 95 45.01 -23.71 -33.85
N ASP A 96 45.03 -25.03 -34.06
CA ASP A 96 44.28 -25.99 -33.27
C ASP A 96 44.68 -25.86 -31.80
N SER A 97 43.87 -25.23 -30.97
CA SER A 97 43.96 -25.40 -29.53
C SER A 97 42.59 -25.41 -28.87
N ALA A 98 42.43 -26.42 -28.02
CA ALA A 98 41.19 -26.96 -27.51
C ALA A 98 40.41 -26.01 -26.57
N ILE A 99 39.17 -25.74 -26.98
CA ILE A 99 37.91 -25.81 -26.23
C ILE A 99 38.08 -26.11 -24.72
N GLY A 100 37.75 -25.15 -23.86
CA GLY A 100 37.60 -25.41 -22.41
C GLY A 100 36.94 -24.31 -21.58
N ASP A 101 37.26 -23.03 -21.81
CA ASP A 101 37.03 -22.01 -20.76
C ASP A 101 35.77 -21.12 -20.93
N SER A 102 35.18 -21.07 -22.13
CA SER A 102 34.08 -20.12 -22.42
C SER A 102 32.73 -20.47 -21.76
N PHE A 103 32.51 -21.73 -21.35
CA PHE A 103 31.21 -22.15 -20.81
C PHE A 103 31.03 -21.82 -19.32
N GLN A 104 32.14 -21.65 -18.58
CA GLN A 104 32.10 -21.46 -17.14
C GLN A 104 31.77 -20.00 -16.76
N ASP A 105 32.26 -19.04 -17.54
CA ASP A 105 32.03 -17.60 -17.31
C ASP A 105 30.60 -17.17 -17.66
N ASP A 106 30.00 -17.76 -18.70
CA ASP A 106 28.59 -17.54 -19.09
C ASP A 106 27.61 -18.03 -18.00
N GLN A 107 27.91 -19.15 -17.35
CA GLN A 107 27.07 -19.70 -16.27
C GLN A 107 27.11 -18.81 -15.02
N LEU A 108 28.29 -18.31 -14.65
CA LEU A 108 28.47 -17.41 -13.50
C LEU A 108 27.77 -16.06 -13.74
N SER A 109 27.90 -15.52 -14.95
CA SER A 109 27.23 -14.29 -15.41
C SER A 109 25.70 -14.42 -15.37
N SER A 110 25.16 -15.52 -15.92
CA SER A 110 23.71 -15.76 -15.92
C SER A 110 23.16 -15.97 -14.50
N THR A 111 23.92 -16.60 -13.62
CA THR A 111 23.52 -16.86 -12.23
C THR A 111 23.45 -15.56 -11.43
N PHE A 112 24.44 -14.67 -11.60
CA PHE A 112 24.47 -13.36 -10.95
C PHE A 112 23.28 -12.48 -11.34
N MET A 113 22.95 -12.42 -12.63
CA MET A 113 21.82 -11.60 -13.12
C MET A 113 20.45 -12.15 -12.69
N ALA A 114 20.33 -13.47 -12.47
CA ALA A 114 19.13 -14.08 -11.90
C ALA A 114 18.98 -13.76 -10.41
N GLU A 115 20.07 -13.78 -9.65
CA GLU A 115 20.08 -13.42 -8.23
C GLU A 115 19.72 -11.93 -8.01
N GLU A 116 20.17 -11.03 -8.88
CA GLU A 116 19.81 -9.62 -8.80
C GLU A 116 18.30 -9.39 -9.07
N ALA A 117 17.72 -10.08 -10.06
CA ALA A 117 16.28 -10.02 -10.33
C ALA A 117 15.46 -10.52 -9.13
N ASP A 118 15.92 -11.62 -8.52
CA ASP A 118 15.28 -12.18 -7.34
C ASP A 118 15.34 -11.24 -6.12
N SER A 119 16.49 -10.59 -5.91
CA SER A 119 16.68 -9.59 -4.86
C SER A 119 15.75 -8.38 -5.03
N LEU A 120 15.51 -7.95 -6.28
CA LEU A 120 14.55 -6.88 -6.60
C LEU A 120 13.12 -7.28 -6.27
N ARG A 121 12.71 -8.52 -6.59
CA ARG A 121 11.38 -9.06 -6.24
C ARG A 121 11.19 -9.19 -4.73
N ALA A 122 12.18 -9.72 -4.00
CA ALA A 122 12.12 -9.82 -2.54
C ALA A 122 12.03 -8.43 -1.89
N THR A 123 12.76 -7.45 -2.44
CA THR A 123 12.69 -6.05 -1.98
C THR A 123 11.32 -5.42 -2.27
N TYR A 124 10.72 -5.74 -3.41
CA TYR A 124 9.37 -5.28 -3.74
C TYR A 124 8.34 -5.79 -2.73
N ILE A 125 8.32 -7.09 -2.44
CA ILE A 125 7.39 -7.66 -1.44
C ILE A 125 7.62 -7.05 -0.07
N ARG A 126 8.88 -6.88 0.37
CA ARG A 126 9.18 -6.22 1.65
C ARG A 126 8.61 -4.81 1.73
N ARG A 127 8.69 -4.04 0.65
CA ARG A 127 8.13 -2.67 0.58
C ARG A 127 6.61 -2.68 0.61
N LEU A 128 5.97 -3.58 -0.14
CA LEU A 128 4.52 -3.79 -0.08
C LEU A 128 4.07 -4.15 1.35
N SER A 129 4.75 -5.09 1.99
CA SER A 129 4.42 -5.51 3.37
C SER A 129 4.59 -4.35 4.36
N ALA A 130 5.62 -3.52 4.20
CA ALA A 130 5.80 -2.33 5.02
C ALA A 130 4.63 -1.34 4.88
N VAL A 131 4.16 -1.08 3.65
CA VAL A 131 3.00 -0.23 3.41
C VAL A 131 1.75 -0.80 4.08
N LEU A 132 1.50 -2.10 3.92
CA LEU A 132 0.34 -2.78 4.52
C LEU A 132 0.36 -2.67 6.05
N ILE A 133 1.48 -3.05 6.69
CA ILE A 133 1.68 -3.05 8.14
C ILE A 133 1.52 -1.65 8.73
N GLN A 134 2.06 -0.63 8.05
CA GLN A 134 2.07 0.72 8.57
C GLN A 134 0.72 1.42 8.41
N HIS A 135 0.07 1.27 7.25
CA HIS A 135 -1.03 2.15 6.88
C HIS A 135 -2.42 1.53 7.06
N VAL A 136 -2.60 0.23 6.83
CA VAL A 136 -3.93 -0.39 6.94
C VAL A 136 -4.46 -0.38 8.39
N PRO A 137 -3.68 -0.78 9.42
CA PRO A 137 -4.14 -0.66 10.80
C PRO A 137 -4.40 0.79 11.24
N ALA A 138 -3.61 1.74 10.72
CA ALA A 138 -3.80 3.15 11.01
C ALA A 138 -5.11 3.68 10.42
N PHE A 139 -5.41 3.32 9.18
CA PHE A 139 -6.67 3.64 8.53
C PHE A 139 -7.88 3.02 9.23
N TRP A 140 -7.79 1.75 9.64
CA TRP A 140 -8.88 1.12 10.37
C TRP A 140 -9.17 1.78 11.71
N ARG A 141 -8.12 2.08 12.51
CA ARG A 141 -8.28 2.83 13.77
C ARG A 141 -8.86 4.22 13.54
N LEU A 142 -8.47 4.88 12.45
CA LEU A 142 -9.06 6.16 12.08
C LEU A 142 -10.56 6.03 11.81
N ALA A 143 -10.97 5.03 11.02
CA ALA A 143 -12.38 4.76 10.76
C ALA A 143 -13.14 4.49 12.07
N LEU A 144 -12.64 3.62 12.94
CA LEU A 144 -13.25 3.36 14.25
C LEU A 144 -13.41 4.66 15.07
N SER A 145 -12.40 5.54 15.05
CA SER A 145 -12.45 6.82 15.75
C SER A 145 -13.52 7.75 15.17
N VAL A 146 -13.64 7.82 13.84
CA VAL A 146 -14.67 8.58 13.13
C VAL A 146 -16.07 8.11 13.52
N PHE A 147 -16.32 6.79 13.43
CA PHE A 147 -17.61 6.19 13.78
C PHE A 147 -17.91 6.24 15.28
N SER A 148 -16.90 6.41 16.13
CA SER A 148 -17.07 6.68 17.57
C SER A 148 -17.29 8.17 17.89
N GLY A 149 -17.38 9.04 16.88
CA GLY A 149 -17.68 10.46 17.05
C GLY A 149 -16.47 11.39 17.13
N LYS A 150 -15.33 11.08 16.49
CA LYS A 150 -14.16 12.00 16.41
C LYS A 150 -14.51 13.41 15.96
N PHE A 151 -15.51 13.55 15.08
CA PHE A 151 -15.97 14.83 14.57
C PHE A 151 -17.12 15.45 15.39
N ALA A 152 -17.53 14.84 16.50
CA ALA A 152 -18.72 15.25 17.24
C ALA A 152 -18.62 16.60 17.96
N LYS A 153 -17.41 16.99 18.31
CA LYS A 153 -17.16 18.26 19.00
C LYS A 153 -17.31 19.49 18.10
N ALA A 154 -17.26 19.32 16.77
CA ALA A 154 -17.38 20.41 15.82
C ALA A 154 -18.82 20.88 15.63
N ALA A 155 -19.76 19.92 15.53
CA ALA A 155 -21.18 20.22 15.36
C ALA A 155 -21.83 20.83 16.62
N ALA A 156 -21.29 20.55 17.81
CA ALA A 156 -21.83 21.03 19.09
C ALA A 156 -21.31 22.42 19.52
N GLY A 157 -20.31 22.98 18.83
CA GLY A 157 -19.63 24.22 19.21
C GLY A 157 -20.52 25.48 19.17
N ASN A 158 -21.66 25.44 18.48
CA ASN A 158 -22.55 26.60 18.30
C ASN A 158 -23.96 26.44 18.91
N ALA A 159 -24.24 25.36 19.65
CA ALA A 159 -25.59 25.10 20.20
C ALA A 159 -25.73 25.35 21.72
N LEU A 160 -24.66 25.73 22.43
CA LEU A 160 -24.67 25.86 23.90
C LEU A 160 -24.08 27.18 24.41
N ALA A 161 -24.43 28.30 23.78
CA ALA A 161 -24.19 29.64 24.33
C ALA A 161 -25.48 30.39 24.74
N ASP A 162 -26.65 29.75 24.65
CA ASP A 162 -27.93 30.38 25.00
C ASP A 162 -28.83 29.43 25.80
N SER A 163 -28.44 29.11 27.04
CA SER A 163 -29.41 28.76 28.08
C SER A 163 -28.74 28.81 29.45
N GLU A 164 -28.70 30.00 30.03
CA GLU A 164 -28.48 30.15 31.46
C GLU A 164 -29.72 29.67 32.24
N MET A 165 -29.43 29.04 33.39
CA MET A 165 -30.22 29.04 34.63
C MET A 165 -31.09 27.80 34.95
N ASN A 166 -30.52 26.98 35.84
CA ASN A 166 -31.14 26.43 37.06
C ASN A 166 -32.15 25.26 36.94
N ALA A 167 -31.74 24.06 37.36
CA ALA A 167 -32.31 23.34 38.53
C ALA A 167 -31.80 21.88 38.64
N LYS A 168 -31.91 21.36 39.86
CA LYS A 168 -31.31 20.13 40.43
C LYS A 168 -31.78 18.80 39.83
N SER A 169 -30.87 17.83 39.98
CA SER A 169 -30.96 16.35 40.03
C SER A 169 -32.33 15.67 40.05
N GLY A 170 -32.46 14.59 39.27
CA GLY A 170 -33.45 13.53 39.45
C GLY A 170 -33.31 12.42 38.39
N ALA A 171 -33.04 11.19 38.84
CA ALA A 171 -32.90 10.00 38.01
C ALA A 171 -34.22 9.59 37.34
N ASN A 172 -34.19 9.19 36.06
CA ASN A 172 -34.84 7.95 35.60
C ASN A 172 -34.47 7.58 34.15
N LYS A 173 -34.38 6.26 33.92
CA LYS A 173 -34.25 5.62 32.62
C LYS A 173 -35.35 6.07 31.67
N THR A 174 -34.96 6.54 30.49
CA THR A 174 -35.78 6.45 29.28
C THR A 174 -34.83 6.28 28.11
N ASP A 175 -35.07 5.28 27.27
CA ASP A 175 -34.50 5.14 25.93
C ASP A 175 -34.72 6.45 25.17
N ASP A 176 -33.70 7.30 25.14
CA ASP A 176 -33.61 8.35 24.16
C ASP A 176 -32.60 7.86 23.12
N LYS A 177 -33.11 7.55 21.93
CA LYS A 177 -32.33 7.54 20.70
C LYS A 177 -31.81 8.96 20.51
N GLY A 178 -30.81 9.33 21.32
CA GLY A 178 -30.02 10.53 21.11
C GLY A 178 -29.53 10.43 19.70
N ALA A 179 -29.93 11.38 18.86
CA ALA A 179 -29.56 11.44 17.47
C ALA A 179 -28.04 11.30 17.40
N GLU A 180 -27.57 10.08 17.11
CA GLU A 180 -26.21 9.84 16.69
C GLU A 180 -26.07 10.74 15.48
N ALA A 181 -25.36 11.84 15.65
CA ALA A 181 -25.01 12.70 14.55
C ALA A 181 -24.14 11.85 13.63
N LYS A 182 -24.79 11.17 12.69
CA LYS A 182 -24.16 10.36 11.68
C LYS A 182 -23.51 11.35 10.73
N TYR A 183 -22.22 11.63 10.98
CA TYR A 183 -21.39 12.48 10.13
C TYR A 183 -21.15 11.89 8.74
N THR A 184 -21.55 10.63 8.55
CA THR A 184 -21.51 9.90 7.29
C THR A 184 -22.77 9.07 7.13
N ASN A 185 -23.27 8.99 5.89
CA ASN A 185 -24.36 8.10 5.51
C ASN A 185 -23.87 6.66 5.29
N HIS A 186 -22.56 6.46 5.24
CA HIS A 186 -21.93 5.17 5.00
C HIS A 186 -21.75 4.41 6.31
N SER A 187 -21.79 3.09 6.20
CA SER A 187 -21.64 2.15 7.29
C SER A 187 -20.17 1.80 7.55
N LEU A 188 -19.90 1.30 8.76
CA LEU A 188 -18.59 0.76 9.08
C LEU A 188 -18.24 -0.48 8.22
N ASP A 189 -19.26 -1.21 7.76
CA ASP A 189 -19.11 -2.38 6.87
C ASP A 189 -18.60 -2.00 5.46
N GLU A 190 -19.00 -0.83 4.95
CA GLU A 190 -18.45 -0.30 3.70
C GLU A 190 -16.97 0.04 3.85
N VAL A 191 -16.56 0.60 5.00
CA VAL A 191 -15.14 0.82 5.29
C VAL A 191 -14.39 -0.50 5.47
N ALA A 192 -15.03 -1.50 6.07
CA ALA A 192 -14.48 -2.85 6.16
C ALA A 192 -14.19 -3.45 4.78
N SER A 193 -15.11 -3.25 3.84
CA SER A 193 -14.95 -3.65 2.44
C SER A 193 -13.79 -2.92 1.76
N MET A 194 -13.57 -1.63 2.06
CA MET A 194 -12.39 -0.89 1.57
C MET A 194 -11.07 -1.49 2.08
N VAL A 195 -11.01 -1.82 3.36
CA VAL A 195 -9.83 -2.47 3.95
C VAL A 195 -9.57 -3.82 3.29
N CYS A 196 -10.62 -4.64 3.11
CA CYS A 196 -10.50 -5.93 2.44
C CYS A 196 -9.99 -5.78 1.02
N ALA A 197 -10.54 -4.84 0.24
CA ALA A 197 -10.07 -4.56 -1.12
C ALA A 197 -8.60 -4.14 -1.15
N THR A 198 -8.16 -3.31 -0.21
CA THR A 198 -6.74 -2.91 -0.06
C THR A 198 -5.83 -4.09 0.25
N VAL A 199 -6.27 -5.02 1.12
CA VAL A 199 -5.53 -6.27 1.39
C VAL A 199 -5.50 -7.18 0.16
N SER A 200 -6.60 -7.29 -0.59
CA SER A 200 -6.65 -8.07 -1.84
C SER A 200 -5.70 -7.53 -2.92
N VAL A 201 -5.51 -6.21 -2.99
CA VAL A 201 -4.51 -5.59 -3.88
C VAL A 201 -3.09 -6.01 -3.49
N PHE A 202 -2.78 -5.98 -2.18
CA PHE A 202 -1.50 -6.47 -1.68
C PHE A 202 -1.29 -7.95 -2.03
N ASP A 203 -2.27 -8.80 -1.74
CA ASP A 203 -2.22 -10.23 -2.02
C ASP A 203 -1.99 -10.50 -3.51
N THR A 204 -2.77 -9.88 -4.40
CA THR A 204 -2.60 -10.03 -5.85
C THR A 204 -1.19 -9.68 -6.32
N LYS A 205 -0.60 -8.58 -5.81
CA LYS A 205 0.77 -8.15 -6.17
C LYS A 205 1.81 -9.15 -5.66
N VAL A 206 1.65 -9.68 -4.45
CA VAL A 206 2.54 -10.69 -3.86
C VAL A 206 2.45 -12.01 -4.62
N GLN A 207 1.24 -12.50 -4.90
CA GLN A 207 0.99 -13.72 -5.66
C GLN A 207 1.60 -13.66 -7.07
N ASN A 208 1.42 -12.52 -7.76
CA ASN A 208 2.06 -12.31 -9.06
C ASN A 208 3.58 -12.37 -8.97
N THR A 209 4.16 -11.76 -7.93
CA THR A 209 5.62 -11.79 -7.73
C THR A 209 6.13 -13.21 -7.42
N PHE A 210 5.35 -14.02 -6.68
CA PHE A 210 5.68 -15.43 -6.46
C PHE A 210 5.60 -16.28 -7.71
N ARG A 211 4.61 -16.03 -8.58
CA ARG A 211 4.53 -16.67 -9.89
C ARG A 211 5.79 -16.38 -10.73
N ASP A 212 6.31 -15.16 -10.65
CA ASP A 212 7.57 -14.79 -11.33
C ASP A 212 8.81 -15.48 -10.73
N PHE A 213 8.73 -15.99 -9.50
CA PHE A 213 9.77 -16.85 -8.90
C PHE A 213 9.62 -18.32 -9.29
N GLU A 214 8.40 -18.80 -9.56
CA GLU A 214 8.10 -20.22 -9.81
C GLU A 214 8.80 -20.76 -11.06
N GLU A 215 9.15 -19.88 -12.01
CA GLU A 215 10.02 -20.22 -13.16
C GLU A 215 11.38 -20.82 -12.74
N CYS A 216 11.81 -20.65 -11.48
CA CYS A 216 13.09 -21.15 -10.96
C CYS A 216 13.05 -22.54 -10.27
N ASN A 217 11.86 -23.13 -10.00
CA ASN A 217 11.66 -24.47 -9.37
C ASN A 217 12.52 -24.80 -8.10
N ILE A 218 13.17 -23.83 -7.47
CA ILE A 218 14.03 -24.00 -6.31
C ILE A 218 13.69 -22.91 -5.30
N LEU A 219 13.34 -23.33 -4.08
CA LEU A 219 13.10 -22.44 -2.96
C LEU A 219 14.41 -21.77 -2.54
N ARG A 220 14.59 -20.50 -2.92
CA ARG A 220 15.80 -19.74 -2.62
C ARG A 220 15.70 -19.04 -1.25
N PRO A 221 16.82 -18.75 -0.58
CA PRO A 221 16.82 -18.19 0.78
C PRO A 221 15.96 -16.93 0.96
N PHE A 222 15.94 -16.03 -0.03
CA PHE A 222 15.13 -14.81 0.00
C PHE A 222 13.62 -15.08 0.00
N MET A 223 13.15 -16.21 -0.53
CA MET A 223 11.73 -16.59 -0.49
C MET A 223 11.30 -16.85 0.95
N GLY A 224 12.18 -17.45 1.77
CA GLY A 224 11.94 -17.66 3.19
C GLY A 224 11.79 -16.34 3.95
N ASP A 225 12.64 -15.35 3.67
CA ASP A 225 12.53 -14.03 4.30
C ASP A 225 11.30 -13.26 3.82
N THR A 226 10.94 -13.42 2.55
CA THR A 226 9.71 -12.87 1.97
C THR A 226 8.46 -13.45 2.67
N ILE A 227 8.42 -14.77 2.89
CA ILE A 227 7.34 -15.44 3.63
C ILE A 227 7.27 -14.90 5.07
N LYS A 228 8.41 -14.67 5.74
CA LYS A 228 8.41 -14.06 7.09
C LYS A 228 7.82 -12.65 7.08
N GLU A 229 8.13 -11.83 6.08
CA GLU A 229 7.56 -10.48 5.95
C GLU A 229 6.04 -10.53 5.73
N ILE A 230 5.55 -11.47 4.94
CA ILE A 230 4.10 -11.69 4.75
C ILE A 230 3.45 -12.18 6.03
N ALA A 231 4.07 -13.13 6.73
CA ALA A 231 3.56 -13.62 8.01
C ALA A 231 3.46 -12.50 9.06
N LYS A 232 4.47 -11.62 9.12
CA LYS A 232 4.43 -10.43 9.97
C LYS A 232 3.30 -9.47 9.59
N ALA A 233 3.07 -9.29 8.29
CA ALA A 233 1.98 -8.48 7.79
C ALA A 233 0.62 -9.04 8.20
N CYS A 234 0.43 -10.36 8.07
CA CYS A 234 -0.77 -11.06 8.52
C CYS A 234 -1.00 -10.91 10.02
N GLN A 235 0.02 -11.17 10.85
CA GLN A 235 -0.06 -11.04 12.31
C GLN A 235 -0.44 -9.63 12.76
N THR A 236 0.04 -8.61 12.05
CA THR A 236 -0.31 -7.22 12.36
C THR A 236 -1.80 -6.97 12.16
N LEU A 237 -2.40 -7.59 11.14
CA LEU A 237 -3.82 -7.47 10.82
C LEU A 237 -4.73 -8.31 11.71
N GLU A 238 -4.24 -9.36 12.37
CA GLU A 238 -5.01 -10.18 13.32
C GLU A 238 -5.33 -9.47 14.64
N GLY A 239 -4.68 -8.35 14.93
CA GLY A 239 -4.94 -7.55 16.12
C GLY A 239 -6.41 -7.09 16.17
N LYS A 240 -7.02 -7.15 17.36
CA LYS A 240 -8.44 -6.83 17.59
C LYS A 240 -8.88 -5.44 17.09
N ASP A 241 -7.94 -4.49 17.03
CA ASP A 241 -8.16 -3.12 16.57
C ASP A 241 -7.41 -2.79 15.26
N SER A 242 -6.87 -3.80 14.57
CA SER A 242 -6.05 -3.62 13.36
C SER A 242 -6.81 -3.88 12.06
N SER A 243 -7.93 -4.61 12.12
CA SER A 243 -8.68 -5.08 10.95
C SER A 243 -10.18 -5.23 11.24
N PRO A 244 -11.06 -5.04 10.24
CA PRO A 244 -12.52 -5.23 10.38
C PRO A 244 -12.97 -6.65 10.72
N THR A 245 -12.18 -7.66 10.39
CA THR A 245 -12.45 -9.06 10.75
C THR A 245 -11.14 -9.79 11.00
N ALA A 246 -11.10 -10.61 12.07
CA ALA A 246 -10.02 -11.55 12.33
C ALA A 246 -9.88 -12.65 11.24
N GLY A 247 -10.76 -12.67 10.24
CA GLY A 247 -10.80 -13.64 9.15
C GLY A 247 -10.04 -13.26 7.86
N ILE A 248 -9.48 -12.04 7.76
CA ILE A 248 -8.75 -11.59 6.56
C ILE A 248 -7.52 -12.49 6.27
N VAL A 249 -6.96 -13.14 7.28
CA VAL A 249 -5.76 -13.99 7.13
C VAL A 249 -6.07 -15.35 6.49
N SER A 250 -7.31 -15.85 6.57
CA SER A 250 -7.65 -17.16 5.99
C SER A 250 -7.68 -17.17 4.45
N ALA A 251 -7.59 -16.00 3.80
CA ALA A 251 -7.56 -15.87 2.35
C ALA A 251 -6.16 -15.60 1.76
N ILE A 252 -5.14 -15.41 2.61
CA ILE A 252 -3.75 -15.11 2.19
C ILE A 252 -2.92 -16.41 2.03
N PHE A 253 -3.51 -17.58 2.31
CA PHE A 253 -2.90 -18.91 2.10
C PHE A 253 -3.76 -19.79 1.19
#